data_AF-A0A0G2B2K7-F1
#
_entry.id   AF-A0A0G2B2K7-F1
#
_cell.length_a   1.000
_cell.length_b   1.000
_cell.length_c   1.000
_cell.angle_alpha   90.00
_cell.angle_beta   90.00
_cell.angle_gamma   90.00
#
_symmetry.space_group_name_H-M   'P 1'
#
loop_
_entity.id
_entity.type
_entity.pdbx_description
1 polymer ?
#
loop_
_entity_poly.entity_id
_entity_poly.type
_entity_poly.pdbx_seq_one_letter_code
_entity_poly.pdbx_strand_id
1 'polypeptide(L)'
;MKKNDPRISLLQGGRRLWWDVREGRMVPAATLYIPFGCPDWGETGGQRNSRCTFCPLPNAVIGYRDGFYGGAPVPDTDHLAFFKETFARTLRKNSVHTLMVFNAGSFLAMSPSLREAVAAEVGRSPVKRLVVESRAELITIPN
;
A
#
# COMPACT_ATOMS: atom_id res chain seq x y z
N MET A 1 10.79 16.34 -2.65
CA MET A 1 10.10 16.07 -1.37
C MET A 1 11.09 16.19 -0.22
N LYS A 2 10.72 16.74 0.95
CA LYS A 2 11.69 16.98 2.05
C LYS A 2 12.15 15.65 2.67
N LYS A 3 13.40 15.59 3.15
CA LYS A 3 14.02 14.38 3.74
C LYS A 3 13.21 13.76 4.90
N ASN A 4 12.46 14.59 5.63
CA ASN A 4 11.62 14.19 6.77
C ASN A 4 10.13 14.49 6.54
N ASP A 5 9.64 14.35 5.31
CA ASP A 5 8.22 14.56 5.03
C ASP A 5 7.35 13.57 5.84
N PRO A 6 6.50 14.05 6.77
CA PRO A 6 5.69 13.18 7.63
C PRO A 6 4.68 12.35 6.83
N ARG A 7 4.29 12.82 5.63
CA ARG A 7 3.45 12.08 4.68
C ARG A 7 4.08 10.76 4.25
N ILE A 8 5.41 10.67 4.25
CA ILE A 8 6.17 9.50 3.82
C ILE A 8 6.52 8.60 5.00
N SER A 9 6.93 9.19 6.12
CA SER A 9 7.37 8.41 7.29
C SER A 9 6.27 7.51 7.85
N LEU A 10 5.01 7.95 7.77
CA LEU A 10 3.84 7.17 8.23
C LEU A 10 3.54 5.96 7.33
N LEU A 11 4.06 5.91 6.11
CA LEU A 11 3.78 4.85 5.15
C LEU A 11 4.75 3.66 5.27
N GLN A 12 5.73 3.71 6.16
CA GLN A 12 6.62 2.59 6.46
C GLN A 12 6.01 1.69 7.53
N GLY A 13 5.52 0.51 7.14
CA GLY A 13 4.94 -0.48 8.06
C GLY A 13 5.96 -1.35 8.79
N GLY A 14 7.25 -1.04 8.64
CA GLY A 14 8.33 -1.75 9.33
C GLY A 14 8.90 -2.93 8.55
N ARG A 15 9.76 -3.69 9.24
CA ARG A 15 10.47 -4.85 8.70
C ARG A 15 10.17 -6.07 9.57
N ARG A 16 10.11 -7.23 8.93
CA ARG A 16 9.90 -8.52 9.58
C ARG A 16 10.66 -9.60 8.83
N LEU A 17 10.75 -10.76 9.45
CA LEU A 17 11.13 -11.98 8.75
C LEU A 17 9.86 -12.67 8.26
N TRP A 18 9.91 -13.26 7.06
CA TRP A 18 8.82 -14.01 6.47
C TRP A 18 9.31 -15.40 6.05
N TRP A 19 8.53 -16.45 6.32
CA TRP A 19 8.90 -17.80 5.89
C TRP A 19 8.72 -17.96 4.38
N ASP A 20 9.80 -18.25 3.67
CA ASP A 20 9.77 -18.51 2.24
C ASP A 20 9.85 -20.01 1.97
N VAL A 21 8.73 -20.58 1.48
CA VAL A 21 8.65 -22.02 1.18
C VAL A 21 9.64 -22.43 0.10
N ARG A 22 9.92 -21.56 -0.89
CA ARG A 22 10.84 -21.90 -1.99
C ARG A 22 12.30 -21.85 -1.56
N GLU A 23 12.63 -20.94 -0.63
CA GLU A 23 13.99 -20.84 -0.10
C GLU A 23 14.23 -21.70 1.15
N GLY A 24 13.18 -22.29 1.73
CA GLY A 24 13.26 -23.13 2.94
C GLY A 24 13.78 -22.38 4.18
N ARG A 25 13.62 -21.05 4.23
CA ARG A 25 14.16 -20.20 5.30
C ARG A 25 13.35 -18.93 5.53
N MET A 26 13.65 -18.25 6.64
CA MET A 26 13.17 -16.89 6.89
C MET A 26 13.90 -15.90 5.97
N VAL A 27 13.14 -15.04 5.28
CA VAL A 27 13.66 -14.00 4.38
C VAL A 27 13.29 -12.60 4.90
N PRO A 28 14.15 -11.59 4.69
CA PRO A 28 13.82 -10.21 5.04
C PRO A 28 12.62 -9.68 4.25
N ALA A 29 11.60 -9.24 4.96
CA ALA A 29 10.42 -8.61 4.38
C ALA A 29 10.22 -7.20 4.92
N ALA A 30 9.66 -6.32 4.09
CA ALA A 30 9.28 -4.97 4.46
C ALA A 30 7.84 -4.67 4.06
N THR A 31 7.16 -3.85 4.86
CA THR A 31 5.77 -3.45 4.61
C THR A 31 5.71 -1.96 4.29
N LEU A 32 4.96 -1.61 3.25
CA LEU A 32 4.64 -0.24 2.87
C LEU A 32 3.13 -0.07 2.75
N TYR A 33 2.66 1.14 3.08
CA TYR A 33 1.26 1.51 2.94
C TYR A 33 1.05 2.48 1.76
N ILE A 34 -0.07 2.34 1.06
CA ILE A 34 -0.57 3.35 0.12
C ILE A 34 -1.90 3.87 0.69
N PRO A 35 -2.05 5.17 0.97
CA PRO A 35 -3.24 5.72 1.64
C PRO A 35 -4.43 5.90 0.68
N PHE A 36 -4.74 4.89 -0.14
CA PHE A 36 -5.72 4.95 -1.22
C PHE A 36 -7.17 4.94 -0.73
N GLY A 37 -7.50 4.07 0.22
CA GLY A 37 -8.88 3.81 0.66
C GLY A 37 -9.43 2.50 0.14
N CYS A 38 -10.69 2.17 0.44
CA CYS A 38 -11.37 0.95 -0.02
C CYS A 38 -12.79 1.28 -0.54
N PRO A 39 -13.22 0.73 -1.69
CA PRO A 39 -14.60 0.89 -2.18
C PRO A 39 -15.67 0.41 -1.18
N ASP A 40 -15.34 -0.63 -0.40
CA ASP A 40 -16.20 -1.21 0.66
C ASP A 40 -16.28 -0.36 1.93
N TRP A 41 -15.77 0.86 1.89
CA TRP A 41 -16.01 1.87 2.90
C TRP A 41 -16.93 2.97 2.39
N GLY A 42 -17.39 2.92 1.13
CA GLY A 42 -18.27 3.92 0.54
C GLY A 42 -17.59 5.24 0.18
N GLU A 43 -16.26 5.24 0.12
CA GLU A 43 -15.44 6.44 -0.15
C GLU A 43 -15.54 6.98 -1.58
N THR A 44 -16.27 6.34 -2.49
CA THR A 44 -16.65 6.98 -3.77
C THR A 44 -17.77 8.01 -3.61
N GLY A 45 -18.42 8.11 -2.44
CA GLY A 45 -19.62 8.95 -2.24
C GLY A 45 -19.81 9.55 -0.84
N GLY A 46 -18.80 9.55 0.03
CA GLY A 46 -18.81 10.35 1.26
C GLY A 46 -19.56 9.79 2.48
N GLN A 47 -19.90 8.49 2.51
CA GLN A 47 -20.42 7.84 3.72
C GLN A 47 -19.82 6.45 3.93
N ARG A 48 -19.54 6.08 5.19
CA ARG A 48 -19.02 4.76 5.59
C ARG A 48 -20.03 3.68 5.23
N ASN A 49 -19.87 3.01 4.09
CA ASN A 49 -20.68 1.82 3.81
C ASN A 49 -20.18 0.66 4.69
N SER A 50 -21.09 -0.03 5.36
CA SER A 50 -20.81 -1.00 6.42
C SER A 50 -20.38 -2.38 5.91
N ARG A 51 -19.81 -2.47 4.69
CA ARG A 51 -19.43 -3.76 4.09
C ARG A 51 -18.25 -4.42 4.80
N CYS A 52 -17.38 -3.63 5.43
CA CYS A 52 -16.29 -4.12 6.26
C CYS A 52 -16.30 -3.47 7.65
N THR A 53 -17.27 -3.88 8.48
CA THR A 53 -17.54 -3.30 9.82
C THR A 53 -16.33 -3.33 10.75
N PHE A 54 -15.50 -4.37 10.68
CA PHE A 54 -14.35 -4.57 11.56
C PHE A 54 -13.05 -3.99 11.01
N CYS A 55 -13.06 -3.34 9.85
CA CYS A 55 -11.83 -2.79 9.28
C CYS A 55 -11.36 -1.58 10.10
N PRO A 56 -10.13 -1.59 10.65
CA PRO A 56 -9.59 -0.44 11.38
C PRO A 56 -8.97 0.61 10.44
N LEU A 57 -8.69 0.22 9.20
CA LEU A 57 -7.99 1.03 8.21
C LEU A 57 -8.75 2.26 7.66
N PRO A 58 -10.10 2.34 7.62
CA PRO A 58 -10.79 3.56 7.19
C PRO A 58 -10.39 4.77 8.04
N ASN A 59 -10.36 4.61 9.36
CA ASN A 59 -10.02 5.70 10.28
C ASN A 59 -8.57 6.19 10.07
N ALA A 60 -7.65 5.27 9.77
CA ALA A 60 -6.26 5.63 9.49
C ALA A 60 -6.10 6.39 8.17
N VAL A 61 -6.83 5.99 7.13
CA VAL A 61 -6.82 6.70 5.83
C VAL A 61 -7.49 8.06 5.93
N ILE A 62 -8.63 8.16 6.63
CA ILE A 62 -9.32 9.43 6.91
C ILE A 62 -8.39 10.36 7.69
N GLY A 63 -7.79 9.90 8.79
CA GLY A 63 -6.86 10.71 9.57
C GLY A 63 -5.65 11.19 8.76
N TYR A 64 -5.15 10.38 7.82
CA TYR A 64 -4.10 10.79 6.90
C TYR A 64 -4.56 11.91 5.94
N ARG A 65 -5.76 11.79 5.37
CA ARG A 65 -6.34 12.81 4.47
C ARG A 65 -6.64 14.10 5.22
N ASP A 66 -7.22 14.03 6.41
CA ASP A 66 -7.50 15.20 7.24
C ASP A 66 -6.21 15.93 7.59
N GLY A 67 -5.16 15.20 7.97
CA GLY A 67 -3.87 15.77 8.36
C GLY A 67 -3.06 16.41 7.23
N PHE A 68 -3.22 15.97 5.97
CA PHE A 68 -2.33 16.38 4.87
C PHE A 68 -3.04 16.92 3.62
N TYR A 69 -4.33 16.67 3.47
CA TYR A 69 -5.14 17.00 2.29
C TYR A 69 -6.45 17.73 2.66
N GLY A 70 -6.66 18.11 3.92
CA GLY A 70 -7.89 18.77 4.37
C GLY A 70 -9.14 17.90 4.15
N GLY A 71 -8.99 16.58 4.27
CA GLY A 71 -10.06 15.60 4.05
C GLY A 71 -10.27 15.21 2.59
N ALA A 72 -9.60 15.87 1.64
CA ALA A 72 -9.70 15.51 0.23
C ALA A 72 -9.03 14.15 -0.08
N PRO A 73 -9.50 13.41 -1.09
CA PRO A 73 -8.80 12.24 -1.60
C PRO A 73 -7.37 12.58 -2.04
N VAL A 74 -6.45 11.64 -1.84
CA VAL A 74 -5.07 11.78 -2.29
C VAL A 74 -5.02 11.52 -3.80
N PRO A 75 -4.40 12.40 -4.60
CA PRO A 75 -4.27 12.17 -6.04
C PRO A 75 -3.39 10.95 -6.38
N ASP A 76 -3.69 10.26 -7.47
CA ASP A 76 -2.87 9.13 -7.97
C ASP A 76 -1.39 9.51 -8.17
N THR A 77 -1.11 10.73 -8.62
CA THR A 77 0.27 11.26 -8.76
C THR A 77 1.01 11.26 -7.42
N ASP A 78 0.31 11.60 -6.35
CA ASP A 78 0.87 11.70 -5.01
C ASP A 78 1.02 10.31 -4.40
N HIS A 79 0.05 9.40 -4.62
CA HIS A 79 0.19 7.99 -4.26
C HIS A 79 1.46 7.37 -4.84
N LEU A 80 1.70 7.57 -6.14
CA LEU A 80 2.88 7.02 -6.79
C LEU A 80 4.17 7.68 -6.31
N ALA A 81 4.19 9.02 -6.19
CA ALA A 81 5.36 9.75 -5.69
C ALA A 81 5.73 9.32 -4.27
N PHE A 82 4.72 9.15 -3.41
CA PHE A 82 4.92 8.72 -2.04
C PHE A 82 5.38 7.27 -1.95
N PHE A 83 4.79 6.39 -2.76
CA PHE A 83 5.23 5.01 -2.86
C PHE A 83 6.71 4.94 -3.25
N LYS A 84 7.12 5.64 -4.32
CA LYS A 84 8.51 5.64 -4.81
C LYS A 84 9.50 6.10 -3.73
N GLU A 85 9.21 7.21 -3.05
CA GLU A 85 10.09 7.69 -1.98
C GLU A 85 10.12 6.71 -0.79
N THR A 86 8.97 6.22 -0.35
CA THR A 86 8.87 5.29 0.78
C THR A 86 9.63 3.99 0.45
N PHE A 87 9.51 3.53 -0.79
CA PHE A 87 10.19 2.34 -1.28
C PHE A 87 11.71 2.54 -1.34
N ALA A 88 12.18 3.65 -1.92
CA ALA A 88 13.59 4.00 -1.96
C ALA A 88 14.21 4.07 -0.55
N ARG A 89 13.50 4.65 0.43
CA ARG A 89 13.93 4.67 1.84
C ARG A 89 14.01 3.29 2.47
N THR A 90 13.12 2.40 2.06
CA THR A 90 13.03 1.03 2.58
C THR A 90 14.16 0.16 2.06
N LEU A 91 14.56 0.35 0.80
CA LEU A 91 15.70 -0.37 0.19
C LEU A 91 17.06 0.05 0.77
N ARG A 92 17.21 1.29 1.27
CA ARG A 92 18.46 1.76 1.87
C ARG A 92 18.84 1.06 3.19
N LYS A 93 17.89 0.39 3.86
CA LYS A 93 18.05 -0.16 5.22
C LYS A 93 18.24 -1.69 5.24
N ASN A 94 19.17 -2.24 4.45
CA ASN A 94 19.41 -3.69 4.22
C ASN A 94 18.62 -4.29 3.05
N SER A 95 19.05 -5.46 2.57
CA SER A 95 18.36 -6.19 1.51
C SER A 95 16.91 -6.50 1.91
N VAL A 96 15.99 -6.22 1.01
CA VAL A 96 14.58 -6.57 1.10
C VAL A 96 14.34 -7.67 0.09
N HIS A 97 14.05 -8.87 0.56
CA HIS A 97 13.68 -9.97 -0.32
C HIS A 97 12.22 -9.85 -0.74
N THR A 98 11.33 -9.63 0.22
CA THR A 98 9.88 -9.55 -0.01
C THR A 98 9.36 -8.15 0.35
N LEU A 99 8.66 -7.51 -0.58
CA LEU A 99 7.94 -6.27 -0.33
C LEU A 99 6.44 -6.57 -0.22
N MET A 100 5.82 -6.10 0.86
CA MET A 100 4.38 -6.16 1.07
C MET A 100 3.80 -4.76 0.94
N VAL A 101 2.85 -4.59 0.03
CA VAL A 101 2.16 -3.32 -0.19
C VAL A 101 0.72 -3.47 0.26
N PHE A 102 0.34 -2.69 1.27
CA PHE A 102 -0.99 -2.73 1.86
C PHE A 102 -1.71 -1.40 1.64
N ASN A 103 -2.96 -1.47 1.24
CA ASN A 103 -3.82 -0.31 1.06
C ASN A 103 -5.26 -0.63 1.46
N ALA A 104 -5.41 -1.48 2.49
CA ALA A 104 -6.69 -1.98 2.99
C ALA A 104 -7.43 -2.92 2.05
N GLY A 105 -6.71 -3.91 1.53
CA GLY A 105 -7.28 -4.92 0.65
C GLY A 105 -7.86 -4.38 -0.65
N SER A 106 -7.44 -3.20 -1.10
CA SER A 106 -7.98 -2.55 -2.29
C SER A 106 -6.95 -2.38 -3.39
N PHE A 107 -5.85 -3.14 -3.37
CA PHE A 107 -4.75 -2.94 -4.33
C PHE A 107 -5.26 -3.05 -5.77
N LEU A 108 -6.12 -4.04 -6.04
CA LEU A 108 -6.73 -4.22 -7.35
C LEU A 108 -7.89 -3.26 -7.65
N ALA A 109 -8.38 -2.49 -6.67
CA ALA A 109 -9.38 -1.44 -6.88
C ALA A 109 -8.74 -0.09 -7.27
N MET A 110 -7.42 0.07 -7.14
CA MET A 110 -6.71 1.23 -7.66
C MET A 110 -6.83 1.33 -9.19
N SER A 111 -6.64 2.53 -9.72
CA SER A 111 -6.60 2.74 -11.18
C SER A 111 -5.57 1.79 -11.84
N PRO A 112 -5.84 1.26 -13.04
CA PRO A 112 -4.89 0.38 -13.74
C PRO A 112 -3.49 0.98 -13.85
N SER A 113 -3.41 2.26 -14.22
CA SER A 113 -2.15 3.00 -14.34
C SER A 113 -1.36 3.07 -13.02
N LEU A 114 -2.02 3.28 -11.88
CA LEU A 114 -1.36 3.31 -10.58
C LEU A 114 -0.83 1.92 -10.18
N ARG A 115 -1.62 0.86 -10.39
CA ARG A 115 -1.23 -0.53 -10.11
C ARG A 115 0.01 -0.94 -10.91
N GLU A 116 -0.03 -0.68 -12.21
CA GLU A 116 1.06 -0.98 -13.13
C GLU A 116 2.32 -0.18 -12.79
N ALA A 117 2.18 1.11 -12.45
CA ALA A 117 3.31 1.94 -12.06
C ALA A 117 3.99 1.46 -10.77
N VAL A 118 3.20 1.04 -9.76
CA VAL A 118 3.73 0.45 -8.52
C VAL A 118 4.46 -0.86 -8.82
N ALA A 119 3.85 -1.77 -9.59
CA ALA A 119 4.47 -3.04 -9.95
C ALA A 119 5.76 -2.84 -10.76
N ALA A 120 5.76 -1.90 -11.72
CA ALA A 120 6.93 -1.58 -12.53
C ALA A 120 8.08 -1.00 -11.70
N GLU A 121 7.78 -0.17 -10.70
CA GLU A 121 8.79 0.35 -9.79
C GLU A 121 9.45 -0.78 -8.98
N VAL A 122 8.66 -1.72 -8.46
CA VAL A 122 9.19 -2.88 -7.73
C VAL A 122 9.96 -3.81 -8.66
N GLY A 123 9.48 -4.03 -9.89
CA GLY A 123 10.13 -4.88 -10.88
C GLY A 123 11.52 -4.41 -11.34
N ARG A 124 11.84 -3.12 -11.17
CA ARG A 124 13.17 -2.54 -11.45
C ARG A 124 14.12 -2.61 -10.24
N SER A 125 13.66 -3.18 -9.12
CA SER A 125 14.40 -3.23 -7.87
C SER A 125 15.00 -4.62 -7.61
N PRO A 126 15.89 -4.79 -6.62
CA PRO A 126 16.40 -6.11 -6.23
C PRO A 126 15.39 -6.96 -5.45
N VAL A 127 14.18 -6.47 -5.17
CA VAL A 127 13.12 -7.22 -4.48
C VAL A 127 12.73 -8.44 -5.32
N LYS A 128 12.65 -9.60 -4.69
CA LYS A 128 12.35 -10.88 -5.34
C LYS A 128 10.86 -11.20 -5.37
N ARG A 129 10.10 -10.66 -4.41
CA ARG A 129 8.66 -10.91 -4.30
C ARG A 129 7.91 -9.65 -3.93
N LEU A 130 6.88 -9.34 -4.72
CA LEU A 130 5.83 -8.39 -4.36
C LEU A 130 4.62 -9.15 -3.83
N VAL A 131 4.14 -8.76 -2.65
CA VAL A 131 2.89 -9.22 -2.06
C VAL A 131 1.96 -8.02 -1.98
N VAL A 132 0.73 -8.19 -2.45
CA VAL A 132 -0.32 -7.18 -2.37
C VAL A 132 -1.52 -7.75 -1.64
N GLU A 133 -2.28 -6.89 -0.99
CA GLU A 133 -3.54 -7.25 -0.36
C GLU A 133 -4.69 -6.80 -1.26
N SER A 134 -5.60 -7.72 -1.59
CA SER A 134 -6.81 -7.40 -2.36
C SER A 134 -8.00 -8.23 -1.90
N ARG A 135 -9.21 -7.68 -2.04
CA ARG A 135 -10.46 -8.44 -1.89
C ARG A 135 -10.48 -9.61 -2.87
N ALA A 136 -11.05 -10.73 -2.42
CA ALA A 136 -11.25 -11.92 -3.24
C ALA A 136 -12.07 -11.60 -4.50
N GLU A 137 -13.12 -10.80 -4.36
CA GLU A 137 -14.02 -10.38 -5.45
C GLU A 137 -13.31 -9.62 -6.59
N LEU A 138 -12.16 -8.98 -6.30
CA LEU A 138 -11.37 -8.27 -7.30
C LEU A 138 -10.35 -9.17 -8.01
N ILE A 139 -10.22 -10.42 -7.56
CA ILE A 139 -9.30 -11.44 -8.10
C ILE A 139 -10.10 -12.51 -8.86
N THR A 140 -11.30 -12.83 -8.39
CA THR A 140 -12.16 -13.85 -8.98
C THR A 140 -13.06 -13.22 -10.04
N ILE A 141 -13.14 -13.86 -11.22
CA ILE A 141 -14.18 -13.54 -12.21
C ILE A 141 -15.53 -13.95 -11.57
N PRO A 142 -16.57 -13.09 -11.59
CA PRO A 142 -17.90 -13.50 -11.16
C PRO A 142 -18.37 -14.69 -12.01
N ASN A 143 -18.84 -15.75 -11.34
CA ASN A 143 -19.51 -16.87 -12.01
C ASN A 143 -20.82 -16.44 -12.65
#